data_AF-A0A1F2HB42-F1
#
_entry.id   AF-A0A1F2HB42-F1
#
_cell.length_a   1.000
_cell.length_b   1.000
_cell.length_c   1.000
_cell.angle_alpha   90.00
_cell.angle_beta   90.00
_cell.angle_gamma   90.00
#
_symmetry.space_group_name_H-M   'P 1'
#
loop_
_entity.id
_entity.type
_entity.pdbx_description
1 polymer ?
#
loop_
_entity_poly.entity_id
_entity_poly.type
_entity_poly.pdbx_seq_one_letter_code
_entity_poly.pdbx_strand_id
1 'polypeptide(L)' 'MMTYDEVMEAIERGFIKGDKISIVRRNGKIHDYVLPGEKVEPGEIVTEEDVETVLEELRE' A
#
# COMPACT_ATOMS: atom_id res chain seq x y z
N MET A 1 -1.53 -1.25 -10.67
CA MET A 1 -2.86 -1.16 -10.03
C MET A 1 -2.83 -2.33 -9.09
N MET A 2 -2.69 -2.03 -7.82
CA MET A 2 -2.47 -3.03 -6.80
C MET A 2 -3.71 -3.90 -6.61
N THR A 3 -3.47 -5.14 -6.21
CA THR A 3 -4.50 -6.12 -5.88
C THR A 3 -4.41 -6.55 -4.42
N TYR A 4 -5.51 -7.07 -3.89
CA TYR A 4 -5.59 -7.61 -2.53
C TYR A 4 -4.52 -8.69 -2.28
N ASP A 5 -4.33 -9.61 -3.23
CA ASP A 5 -3.34 -10.69 -3.12
C ASP A 5 -1.91 -10.18 -3.01
N GLU A 6 -1.55 -9.09 -3.70
CA GLU A 6 -0.20 -8.50 -3.61
C GLU A 6 0.08 -7.91 -2.22
N VAL A 7 -0.92 -7.27 -1.59
CA VAL A 7 -0.78 -6.75 -0.22
C VAL A 7 -0.69 -7.88 0.78
N MET A 8 -1.53 -8.90 0.64
CA MET A 8 -1.48 -10.11 1.46
C MET A 8 -0.11 -10.79 1.38
N GLU A 9 0.43 -10.98 0.18
CA GLU A 9 1.74 -11.60 0.00
C GLU A 9 2.84 -10.75 0.65
N ALA A 10 2.74 -9.41 0.59
CA ALA A 10 3.70 -8.53 1.24
C ALA A 10 3.65 -8.61 2.77
N ILE A 11 2.47 -8.81 3.36
CA ILE A 11 2.28 -9.08 4.78
C ILE A 11 2.86 -10.47 5.13
N GLU A 12 2.53 -11.50 4.38
CA GLU A 12 2.99 -12.87 4.62
C GLU A 12 4.51 -13.01 4.51
N ARG A 13 5.12 -12.29 3.55
CA ARG A 13 6.59 -12.20 3.42
C ARG A 13 7.24 -11.35 4.50
N GLY A 14 6.46 -10.65 5.32
CA GLY A 14 6.94 -9.81 6.42
C GLY A 14 7.59 -8.51 5.96
N PHE A 15 7.23 -8.01 4.77
CA PHE A 15 7.63 -6.68 4.32
C PHE A 15 6.83 -5.59 5.05
N ILE A 16 5.53 -5.83 5.23
CA ILE A 16 4.66 -4.97 6.02
C ILE A 16 4.66 -5.54 7.45
N LYS A 17 5.28 -4.80 8.37
CA LYS A 17 5.33 -5.17 9.79
C LYS A 17 4.51 -4.17 10.58
N GLY A 18 3.30 -4.58 10.97
CA GLY A 18 2.37 -3.79 11.76
C GLY A 18 1.08 -3.49 11.01
N ASP A 19 0.29 -2.58 11.57
CA ASP A 19 -1.06 -2.29 11.12
C ASP A 19 -1.12 -1.22 10.02
N LYS A 20 0.03 -0.64 9.66
CA LYS A 20 0.11 0.51 8.76
C LYS A 20 0.96 0.22 7.53
N ILE A 21 0.53 0.78 6.40
CA ILE A 21 1.21 0.69 5.10
C ILE A 21 1.21 2.07 4.42
N SER A 22 2.30 2.38 3.73
CA SER A 22 2.37 3.58 2.90
C SER A 22 1.85 3.27 1.51
N ILE A 23 0.84 3.99 1.04
CA ILE A 23 0.17 3.78 -0.25
C ILE A 23 0.40 4.96 -1.17
N VAL A 24 0.72 4.67 -2.43
CA VAL A 24 0.75 5.62 -3.53
C VAL A 24 -0.64 5.66 -4.18
N ARG A 25 -1.29 6.83 -4.14
CA ARG A 25 -2.55 7.05 -4.85
C ARG A 25 -2.33 7.81 -6.16
N ARG A 26 -2.93 7.31 -7.24
CA ARG A 26 -3.03 8.03 -8.53
C ARG A 26 -4.50 8.17 -8.93
N ASN A 27 -4.95 9.40 -9.15
CA ASN A 27 -6.36 9.72 -9.44
C ASN A 27 -7.35 9.17 -8.40
N GLY A 28 -6.97 9.20 -7.12
CA GLY A 28 -7.78 8.71 -6.00
C GLY A 28 -7.80 7.18 -5.81
N LYS A 29 -7.19 6.41 -6.72
CA LYS A 29 -7.10 4.95 -6.62
C LYS A 29 -5.75 4.51 -6.08
N ILE A 30 -5.74 3.39 -5.36
CA ILE A 30 -4.54 2.69 -4.92
C ILE A 30 -3.74 2.27 -6.17
N HIS A 31 -2.55 2.82 -6.31
CA HIS A 31 -1.67 2.52 -7.43
C HIS A 31 -0.59 1.51 -7.04
N ASP A 32 0.14 1.82 -5.97
CA ASP A 32 1.25 1.03 -5.42
C ASP A 32 1.41 1.24 -3.89
N TYR A 33 2.31 0.51 -3.23
CA TYR A 33 2.68 0.65 -1.82
C TYR A 33 4.18 0.90 -1.73
N VAL A 34 4.61 1.53 -0.64
CA VAL A 34 6.00 1.89 -0.42
C VAL A 34 6.46 1.25 0.87
N LEU A 35 7.53 0.45 0.80
CA LEU A 35 8.15 -0.10 1.99
C LEU A 35 9.04 0.94 2.68
N PRO A 36 9.20 0.85 4.01
CA PRO A 36 10.12 1.72 4.73
C PRO A 36 11.55 1.56 4.18
N GLY A 37 12.07 2.64 3.59
CA GLY A 37 13.40 2.70 2.98
C GLY A 37 13.41 2.69 1.46
N GLU A 38 12.26 2.53 0.80
CA GLU A 38 12.15 2.72 -0.64
C GLU A 38 12.10 4.20 -1.04
N LYS A 39 12.57 4.48 -2.25
CA LYS A 39 12.51 5.83 -2.81
C LYS A 39 11.18 6.01 -3.52
N VAL A 40 10.47 7.07 -3.11
CA VAL A 40 9.25 7.55 -3.77
C VAL A 40 9.64 8.51 -4.87
N GLU A 41 8.96 8.46 -6.02
CA GLU A 41 9.20 9.41 -7.10
C GLU A 41 8.61 10.80 -6.77
N PRO A 42 9.28 11.91 -7.16
CA PRO A 42 8.76 13.25 -6.92
C PRO A 42 7.47 13.47 -7.71
N GLY A 43 6.38 13.74 -6.99
CA GLY A 43 5.04 13.94 -7.56
C GLY A 43 4.05 12.84 -7.19
N GLU A 44 4.52 11.75 -6.57
CA GLU A 44 3.64 10.74 -6.01
C GLU A 44 3.11 11.16 -4.65
N ILE A 45 1.80 10.99 -4.44
CA ILE A 45 1.15 11.23 -3.16
C ILE A 45 1.18 9.93 -2.39
N VAL A 46 2.01 9.90 -1.34
CA VAL A 46 2.11 8.79 -0.42
C VAL A 46 1.35 9.11 0.85
N THR A 47 0.41 8.24 1.20
CA THR A 47 -0.38 8.32 2.43
C THR A 47 -0.14 7.08 3.27
N GLU A 48 0.11 7.28 4.56
CA GLU A 48 0.14 6.18 5.52
C GLU A 48 -1.30 5.85 5.93
N GLU A 49 -1.73 4.64 5.66
CA GLU A 49 -3.09 4.16 5.91
C GLU A 49 -3.03 2.81 6.64
N ASP A 50 -4.12 2.48 7.34
CA ASP A 50 -4.24 1.18 8.00
C ASP A 50 -4.40 0.08 6.95
N VAL A 51 -3.65 -1.02 7.13
CA VAL A 51 -3.64 -2.18 6.24
C VAL A 51 -5.06 -2.72 6.06
N GLU A 52 -5.85 -2.75 7.13
CA GLU A 52 -7.25 -3.19 7.10
C GLU A 52 -8.08 -2.33 6.13
N THR A 53 -7.96 -1.00 6.19
CA THR A 53 -8.68 -0.09 5.29
C THR A 53 -8.28 -0.28 3.83
N VAL A 54 -6.99 -0.46 3.56
CA VAL A 54 -6.47 -0.71 2.21
C VAL A 54 -7.01 -2.03 1.66
N LEU A 55 -7.01 -3.08 2.49
CA LEU A 55 -7.54 -4.39 2.12
C LEU A 55 -9.06 -4.34 1.87
N GLU A 56 -9.82 -3.55 2.64
CA GLU A 56 -11.24 -3.32 2.39
C GLU A 56 -11.48 -2.62 1.04
N GLU A 57 -10.75 -1.54 0.73
CA GLU A 57 -10.85 -0.84 -0.57
C GLU A 57 -10.48 -1.75 -1.76
N LEU A 58 -9.50 -2.63 -1.60
CA LEU A 58 -9.07 -3.55 -2.67
C LEU A 58 -10.02 -4.74 -2.86
N ARG A 59 -10.96 -4.95 -1.95
CA ARG A 59 -11.94 -6.04 -1.99
C ARG A 59 -13.24 -5.64 -2.69
N GLU A 60 -13.53 -4.34 -2.79
CA GLU A 60 -14.66 -3.76 -3.56
C GLU A 60 -14.37 -3.66 -5.07
#